data_AF-A0A1A7QM30-F1
#
_entry.id   AF-A0A1A7QM30-F1
#
_cell.length_a   1.000
_cell.length_b   1.000
_cell.length_c   1.000
_cell.angle_alpha   90.00
_cell.angle_beta   90.00
_cell.angle_gamma   90.00
#
_symmetry.space_group_name_H-M   'P 1'
#
loop_
_entity.id
_entity.type
_entity.pdbx_description
1 polymer ?
#
loop_
_entity_poly.entity_id
_entity_poly.type
_entity_poly.pdbx_seq_one_letter_code
_entity_poly.pdbx_strand_id
1 'polypeptide(L)'
;MQGISDEFIPAIVKLDELSAIIAVDDGDAILMAQRLARELGVGVGISSGGNIVAAVKAAQLQLREHPGRTAVIGTVLCDNQTKYLSTDLVRKEPVKENYLTPDLRFEGFRIGHGKPVISSFPASF
;
A
#
# COMPACT_ATOMS: atom_id res chain seq x y z
N MET A 1 5.15 -11.53 -5.29
CA MET A 1 4.65 -11.58 -3.89
C MET A 1 3.71 -12.77 -3.66
N GLN A 2 3.76 -13.41 -2.50
CA GLN A 2 2.79 -14.46 -2.13
C GLN A 2 1.36 -13.89 -2.11
N GLY A 3 0.45 -14.54 -2.83
CA GLY A 3 -0.99 -14.21 -2.85
C GLY A 3 -1.45 -13.18 -3.89
N ILE A 4 -0.56 -12.62 -4.73
CA ILE A 4 -0.92 -11.78 -5.89
C ILE A 4 -0.01 -12.12 -7.07
N SER A 5 -0.61 -12.23 -8.26
CA SER A 5 0.05 -12.51 -9.53
C SER A 5 0.71 -13.89 -9.59
N ASP A 6 -0.11 -14.93 -9.68
CA ASP A 6 0.32 -16.23 -10.21
C ASP A 6 0.63 -16.07 -11.71
N GLU A 7 1.39 -16.98 -12.32
CA GLU A 7 1.99 -16.87 -13.67
C GLU A 7 1.00 -16.71 -14.85
N PHE A 8 -0.28 -16.46 -14.59
CA PHE A 8 -1.34 -16.20 -15.56
C PHE A 8 -2.35 -15.17 -15.04
N ILE A 9 -3.10 -14.54 -15.95
CA ILE A 9 -4.20 -13.63 -15.59
C ILE A 9 -5.48 -14.45 -15.36
N PRO A 10 -6.09 -14.43 -14.17
CA PRO A 10 -7.31 -15.18 -13.91
C PRO A 10 -8.49 -14.72 -14.77
N ALA A 11 -9.34 -15.64 -15.22
CA ALA A 11 -10.48 -15.35 -16.09
C ALA A 11 -11.53 -14.39 -15.48
N ILE A 12 -11.54 -14.25 -14.14
CA ILE A 12 -12.40 -13.29 -13.44
C ILE A 12 -11.89 -11.84 -13.57
N VAL A 13 -10.62 -11.64 -13.89
CA VAL A 13 -10.02 -10.31 -14.06
C VAL A 13 -10.29 -9.81 -15.48
N LYS A 14 -11.06 -8.72 -15.57
CA LYS A 14 -11.35 -8.04 -16.83
C LYS A 14 -10.52 -6.77 -16.95
N LEU A 15 -9.36 -6.87 -17.58
CA LEU A 15 -8.38 -5.77 -17.65
C LEU A 15 -8.92 -4.54 -18.41
N ASP A 16 -9.88 -4.74 -19.31
CA ASP A 16 -10.58 -3.71 -20.08
C ASP A 16 -11.59 -2.92 -19.25
N GLU A 17 -12.05 -3.45 -18.12
CA GLU A 17 -12.93 -2.75 -17.16
C GLU A 17 -12.14 -2.01 -16.05
N LEU A 18 -10.80 -2.08 -16.07
CA LEU A 18 -9.93 -1.47 -15.06
C LEU A 18 -9.20 -0.25 -15.63
N SER A 19 -8.81 0.67 -14.74
CA SER A 19 -7.89 1.77 -15.05
C SER A 19 -6.45 1.26 -15.20
N ALA A 20 -5.46 2.15 -15.07
CA ALA A 20 -4.05 1.78 -15.17
C ALA A 20 -3.59 0.75 -14.11
N ILE A 21 -2.72 -0.16 -14.54
CA ILE A 21 -2.02 -1.11 -13.66
C ILE A 21 -0.94 -0.37 -12.88
N ILE A 22 -0.91 -0.57 -11.56
CA ILE A 22 0.14 -0.03 -10.67
C ILE A 22 1.04 -1.16 -10.21
N ALA A 23 2.29 -1.13 -10.68
CA ALA A 23 3.31 -2.10 -10.26
C ALA A 23 3.98 -1.69 -8.94
N VAL A 24 4.20 -2.65 -8.06
CA VAL A 24 4.89 -2.50 -6.79
C VAL A 24 5.97 -3.57 -6.67
N ASP A 25 7.16 -3.18 -6.19
CA ASP A 25 8.24 -4.12 -5.92
C ASP A 25 7.94 -4.86 -4.61
N ASP A 26 8.17 -6.17 -4.59
CA ASP A 26 7.93 -7.01 -3.42
C ASP A 26 8.70 -6.53 -2.18
N GLY A 27 9.93 -6.02 -2.34
CA GLY A 27 10.71 -5.50 -1.21
C GLY A 27 10.17 -4.18 -0.67
N ASP A 28 9.63 -3.31 -1.53
CA ASP A 28 8.94 -2.09 -1.11
C ASP A 28 7.65 -2.43 -0.33
N ALA A 29 6.93 -3.47 -0.78
CA ALA A 29 5.76 -4.01 -0.08
C ALA A 29 6.11 -4.61 1.29
N ILE A 30 7.20 -5.37 1.39
CA ILE A 30 7.71 -5.91 2.66
C ILE A 30 8.06 -4.78 3.63
N LEU A 31 8.82 -3.77 3.17
CA LEU A 31 9.18 -2.62 3.99
C LEU A 31 7.94 -1.89 4.51
N MET A 32 6.93 -1.68 3.67
CA MET A 32 5.68 -1.04 4.08
C MET A 32 4.96 -1.85 5.15
N ALA A 33 4.82 -3.17 4.97
CA ALA A 33 4.21 -4.05 5.96
C ALA A 33 4.98 -4.06 7.29
N GLN A 34 6.31 -4.09 7.26
CA GLN A 34 7.17 -3.99 8.44
C GLN A 34 6.98 -2.66 9.18
N ARG A 35 6.90 -1.55 8.45
CA ARG A 35 6.70 -0.23 9.04
C ARG A 35 5.31 -0.08 9.67
N LEU A 36 4.25 -0.58 9.02
CA LEU A 36 2.90 -0.61 9.59
C LEU A 36 2.88 -1.33 10.95
N ALA A 37 3.55 -2.49 11.03
CA ALA A 37 3.64 -3.25 12.28
C ALA A 37 4.45 -2.50 13.36
N ARG A 38 5.60 -1.92 12.99
CA ARG A 38 6.54 -1.29 13.93
C ARG A 38 6.12 0.11 14.41
N GLU A 39 5.55 0.92 13.52
CA GLU A 39 5.22 2.32 13.79
C GLU A 39 3.77 2.51 14.24
N LEU A 40 2.83 1.72 13.70
CA LEU A 40 1.40 1.87 13.97
C LEU A 40 0.79 0.68 14.74
N GLY A 41 1.54 -0.39 14.98
CA GLY A 41 1.02 -1.61 15.62
C GLY A 41 0.09 -2.43 14.73
N VAL A 42 0.07 -2.17 13.42
CA VAL A 42 -0.83 -2.81 12.45
C VAL A 42 -0.08 -3.92 11.71
N GLY A 43 -0.12 -5.14 12.28
CA GLY A 43 0.57 -6.31 11.73
C GLY A 43 -0.18 -6.99 10.58
N VAL A 44 0.28 -6.78 9.35
CA VAL A 44 -0.37 -7.27 8.11
C VAL A 44 0.55 -8.11 7.24
N GLY A 45 -0.03 -8.86 6.29
CA GLY A 45 0.76 -9.56 5.27
C GLY A 45 1.40 -8.65 4.22
N ILE A 46 2.30 -9.22 3.42
CA ILE A 46 3.09 -8.51 2.41
C ILE A 46 2.18 -7.83 1.36
N SER A 47 1.08 -8.47 0.97
CA SER A 47 0.15 -7.91 -0.02
C SER A 47 -0.58 -6.67 0.46
N SER A 48 -0.90 -6.60 1.74
CA SER A 48 -1.44 -5.39 2.37
C SER A 48 -0.42 -4.24 2.33
N GLY A 49 0.87 -4.54 2.54
CA GLY A 49 1.95 -3.56 2.35
C GLY A 49 2.01 -3.06 0.90
N GLY A 50 1.95 -3.97 -0.07
CA GLY A 50 1.92 -3.63 -1.50
C GLY A 50 0.72 -2.77 -1.88
N ASN A 51 -0.46 -3.08 -1.34
CA ASN A 51 -1.69 -2.31 -1.53
C ASN A 51 -1.58 -0.86 -1.02
N ILE A 52 -0.87 -0.62 0.08
CA ILE A 52 -0.62 0.73 0.60
C ILE A 52 0.36 1.49 -0.30
N VAL A 53 1.46 0.85 -0.73
CA VAL A 53 2.39 1.46 -1.70
C VAL A 53 1.67 1.82 -2.99
N ALA A 54 0.83 0.91 -3.52
CA ALA A 54 0.02 1.16 -4.71
C ALA A 54 -0.97 2.31 -4.50
N ALA A 55 -1.60 2.41 -3.32
CA ALA A 55 -2.51 3.50 -2.99
C ALA A 55 -1.81 4.86 -2.99
N VAL A 56 -0.57 4.95 -2.48
CA VAL A 56 0.20 6.20 -2.53
C VAL A 56 0.56 6.56 -3.98
N LYS A 57 1.00 5.59 -4.79
CA LYS A 57 1.26 5.81 -6.22
C LYS A 57 -0.01 6.28 -6.96
N ALA A 58 -1.17 5.68 -6.67
CA ALA A 58 -2.45 6.08 -7.22
C ALA A 58 -2.81 7.53 -6.85
N ALA A 59 -2.61 7.92 -5.58
CA ALA A 59 -2.83 9.28 -5.13
C ALA A 59 -1.93 10.29 -5.87
N GLN A 60 -0.64 9.97 -6.04
CA GLN A 60 0.30 10.81 -6.78
C GLN A 60 -0.12 10.98 -8.25
N LEU A 61 -0.60 9.93 -8.91
CA LEU A 61 -1.12 10.01 -10.27
C LEU A 61 -2.36 10.91 -10.34
N GLN A 62 -3.34 10.72 -9.45
CA GLN A 62 -4.55 11.56 -9.42
C GLN A 62 -4.23 13.04 -9.17
N LEU A 63 -3.28 13.35 -8.30
CA LEU A 63 -2.88 14.74 -8.01
C LEU A 63 -2.15 15.40 -9.20
N ARG A 64 -1.40 14.61 -10.00
CA ARG A 64 -0.77 15.12 -11.23
C ARG A 64 -1.80 15.42 -12.31
N GLU A 65 -2.79 14.55 -12.48
CA GLU A 65 -3.86 14.70 -13.47
C GLU A 65 -4.88 15.78 -13.06
N HIS A 66 -5.07 15.98 -11.76
CA HIS A 66 -6.02 16.94 -11.21
C HIS A 66 -5.39 17.83 -10.13
N PRO A 67 -4.49 18.77 -10.52
CA PRO A 67 -3.85 19.67 -9.58
C PRO A 67 -4.86 20.47 -8.76
N GLY A 68 -4.58 20.65 -7.46
CA GLY A 68 -5.44 21.40 -6.54
C GLY A 68 -6.66 20.65 -6.01
N ARG A 69 -6.86 19.37 -6.40
CA ARG A 69 -7.88 18.49 -5.79
C ARG A 69 -7.27 17.63 -4.68
N THR A 70 -8.14 17.12 -3.81
CA THR A 70 -7.77 16.10 -2.82
C THR A 70 -7.95 14.72 -3.43
N ALA A 71 -6.89 13.89 -3.44
CA ALA A 71 -7.00 12.48 -3.80
C ALA A 71 -7.55 11.68 -2.61
N VAL A 72 -8.61 10.90 -2.85
CA VAL A 72 -9.21 10.00 -1.84
C VAL A 72 -9.07 8.58 -2.35
N ILE A 73 -8.24 7.78 -1.68
CA ILE A 73 -7.92 6.41 -2.10
C ILE A 73 -8.44 5.42 -1.06
N GLY A 74 -9.17 4.41 -1.52
CA GLY A 74 -9.55 3.24 -0.73
C GLY A 74 -8.69 2.04 -1.13
N THR A 75 -8.27 1.25 -0.15
CA THR A 75 -7.58 -0.03 -0.37
C THR A 75 -7.91 -1.03 0.74
N VAL A 76 -7.49 -2.27 0.58
CA VAL A 76 -7.77 -3.37 1.52
C VAL A 76 -6.49 -3.95 2.12
N LEU A 77 -6.57 -4.32 3.39
CA LEU A 77 -5.53 -5.08 4.10
C LEU A 77 -6.04 -6.52 4.23
N CYS A 78 -5.48 -7.41 3.42
CA CYS A 78 -6.09 -8.72 3.13
C CYS A 78 -6.01 -9.71 4.29
N ASP A 79 -4.92 -9.68 5.06
CA ASP A 79 -4.69 -10.60 6.18
C ASP A 79 -3.67 -10.06 7.20
N ASN A 80 -3.51 -10.81 8.30
CA ASN A 80 -2.55 -10.51 9.35
C ASN A 80 -1.18 -11.16 9.08
N GLN A 81 -0.15 -10.65 9.78
CA GLN A 81 1.23 -11.10 9.61
C GLN A 81 1.54 -12.52 10.14
N THR A 82 0.63 -13.16 10.90
CA THR A 82 0.96 -14.39 11.65
C THR A 82 1.31 -15.58 10.75
N LYS A 83 0.78 -15.59 9.53
CA LYS A 83 1.09 -16.61 8.51
C LYS A 83 2.47 -16.44 7.88
N TYR A 84 3.13 -15.31 8.10
CA TYR A 84 4.36 -14.90 7.41
C TYR A 84 5.58 -14.86 8.32
N LEU A 85 5.48 -15.37 9.55
CA LEU A 85 6.57 -15.35 10.55
C LEU A 85 7.81 -16.16 10.15
N SER A 86 7.71 -17.01 9.12
CA SER A 86 8.83 -17.77 8.55
C SER A 86 9.38 -17.19 7.23
N THR A 87 8.87 -16.04 6.80
CA THR A 87 9.21 -15.41 5.50
C THR A 87 10.13 -14.20 5.67
N ASP A 88 10.49 -13.54 4.57
CA ASP A 88 11.29 -12.31 4.59
C ASP A 88 10.58 -11.14 5.31
N LEU A 89 9.28 -11.23 5.57
CA LEU A 89 8.54 -10.22 6.35
C LEU A 89 9.17 -9.96 7.72
N VAL A 90 9.80 -10.96 8.36
CA VAL A 90 10.47 -10.79 9.66
C VAL A 90 11.98 -10.56 9.56
N ARG A 91 12.55 -10.60 8.34
CA ARG A 91 13.97 -10.34 8.09
C ARG A 91 14.19 -8.87 7.79
N LYS A 92 15.45 -8.43 7.89
CA LYS A 92 15.82 -7.08 7.47
C LYS A 92 15.79 -7.00 5.95
N GLU A 93 14.79 -6.33 5.39
CA GLU A 93 14.68 -6.09 3.95
C GLU A 93 15.61 -4.93 3.53
N PRO A 94 16.46 -5.10 2.50
CA PRO A 94 17.31 -4.03 2.00
C PRO A 94 16.50 -2.95 1.27
N VAL A 95 16.90 -1.69 1.45
CA VAL A 95 16.33 -0.56 0.71
C VAL A 95 16.99 -0.45 -0.66
N LYS A 96 16.19 -0.24 -1.71
CA LYS A 96 16.66 0.08 -3.07
C LYS A 96 16.26 1.50 -3.46
N GLU A 97 16.99 2.10 -4.40
CA GLU A 97 16.82 3.49 -4.85
C GLU A 97 15.40 3.80 -5.39
N ASN A 98 14.74 2.80 -5.98
CA ASN A 98 13.42 2.96 -6.59
C ASN A 98 12.25 2.72 -5.62
N TYR A 99 12.53 2.47 -4.34
CA TYR A 99 11.48 2.21 -3.35
C TYR A 99 10.86 3.52 -2.86
N LEU A 100 9.54 3.53 -2.75
CA LEU A 100 8.81 4.69 -2.25
C LEU A 100 8.79 4.70 -0.71
N THR A 101 8.70 3.52 -0.10
CA THR A 101 8.49 3.39 1.35
C THR A 101 9.50 4.15 2.19
N PRO A 102 10.82 4.18 1.92
CA PRO A 102 11.79 4.91 2.75
C PRO A 102 11.48 6.39 2.92
N ASP A 103 10.87 7.02 1.91
CA ASP A 103 10.59 8.47 1.89
C ASP A 103 9.23 8.83 2.49
N LEU A 104 8.42 7.83 2.85
CA LEU A 104 7.11 8.05 3.43
C LEU A 104 7.18 8.23 4.94
N ARG A 105 6.26 9.01 5.49
CA ARG A 105 6.07 9.14 6.94
C ARG A 105 4.61 8.91 7.29
N PHE A 106 4.36 8.11 8.32
CA PHE A 106 3.03 8.03 8.90
C PHE A 106 2.82 9.21 9.86
N GLU A 107 1.80 10.02 9.60
CA GLU A 107 1.36 11.06 10.53
C GLU A 107 0.46 10.50 11.65
N GLY A 108 -0.15 9.34 11.41
CA GLY A 108 -1.04 8.64 12.34
C GLY A 108 -2.14 7.87 11.62
N PHE A 109 -3.05 7.26 12.38
CA PHE A 109 -4.26 6.63 11.84
C PHE A 109 -5.49 7.03 12.65
N ARG A 110 -6.68 6.94 12.02
CA ARG A 110 -7.97 7.16 12.67
C ARG A 110 -8.88 5.98 12.38
N ILE A 111 -9.63 5.55 13.38
CA ILE A 111 -10.62 4.48 13.23
C ILE A 111 -11.97 5.15 12.97
N GLY A 112 -12.56 4.87 11.80
CA GLY A 112 -13.91 5.33 11.48
C GLY A 112 -14.95 4.43 12.10
N HIS A 113 -15.77 4.94 13.02
CA HIS A 113 -16.97 4.26 13.47
C HIS A 113 -18.15 4.62 12.56
N GLY A 114 -18.48 3.74 11.62
CA GLY A 114 -19.72 3.81 10.82
C GLY A 114 -19.85 4.96 9.81
N LYS A 115 -18.90 5.91 9.75
CA LYS A 115 -18.82 6.95 8.71
C LYS A 115 -17.38 7.09 8.19
N PRO A 116 -17.17 7.34 6.88
CA PRO A 116 -15.85 7.61 6.34
C PRO A 116 -15.22 8.81 7.05
N VAL A 117 -14.02 8.63 7.62
CA VAL A 117 -13.24 9.74 8.19
C VAL A 117 -12.45 10.37 7.05
N ILE A 118 -13.00 11.44 6.46
CA ILE A 118 -12.30 12.24 5.45
C ILE A 118 -11.55 13.34 6.19
N SER A 119 -10.22 13.28 6.22
CA SER A 119 -9.40 14.38 6.73
C SER A 119 -8.57 14.99 5.61
N SER A 120 -8.71 16.30 5.42
CA SER A 120 -7.77 17.09 4.65
C SER A 120 -6.47 17.25 5.46
N PHE A 121 -5.35 16.74 4.95
CA PHE A 121 -4.05 17.20 5.40
C PHE A 121 -3.69 18.45 4.60
N PRO A 122 -3.23 19.55 5.24
CA PRO A 122 -2.69 20.67 4.50
C PRO A 122 -1.49 20.17 3.68
N ALA A 123 -1.45 20.53 2.40
CA ALA A 123 -0.30 20.30 1.55
C ALA A 123 0.84 21.20 2.04
N SER A 124 1.65 20.72 2.98
CA SER A 124 2.94 21.33 3.29
C SER A 124 3.99 20.60 2.44
N PHE A 125 4.28 21.19 1.28
CA PHE A 125 5.53 20.99 0.53
C PHE A 125 6.62 21.88 1.13
#